data_AF-D0WCL5-F1
#
_entry.id   AF-D0WCL5-F1
#
_cell.length_a   1.000
_cell.length_b   1.000
_cell.length_c   1.000
_cell.angle_alpha   90.00
_cell.angle_beta   90.00
_cell.angle_gamma   90.00
#
_symmetry.space_group_name_H-M   'P 1'
#
loop_
_entity.id
_entity.type
_entity.pdbx_description
1 polymer ?
#
loop_
_entity_poly.entity_id
_entity_poly.type
_entity_poly.pdbx_seq_one_letter_code
_entity_poly.pdbx_strand_id
1 'polypeptide(L)'
;MPGGVAEPHVPFSIPTATPLPAAEVTLSSDSSNIENINTAGTGSTSGISIQQREVEKEPFPGYKTKETSFIFQTPGGAQYTLSSYSDPIVPSYSSPDYKIPDRYAGQRLADGSRIFICCSDSGATSYAEITKQDYMKFGAWIGPNGEIDLFAGGFPVGKTPKPAYSWGDDTPETTGKGKITYQVWGIRVKDGQFVTSSYTPPKGSSFTGYTNTPVLSFITANFNSNKLAGEILGNSDYGPSVKIENATITGLTFSGDATSGGKNGKLEGKFFGKFNSSYDSDTSIGGKITFDGARSLDTVFGGVSYKKELENTTDRETTHLTK
;
A
#
# COMPACT_ATOMS: atom_id res chain seq x y z
N MET A 1 -29.95 -24.70 -18.96
CA MET A 1 -29.16 -24.84 -17.72
C MET A 1 -27.82 -24.14 -17.95
N PRO A 2 -27.47 -23.06 -17.25
CA PRO A 2 -26.15 -22.46 -17.39
C PRO A 2 -25.15 -23.34 -16.63
N GLY A 3 -24.18 -23.91 -17.37
CA GLY A 3 -23.10 -24.70 -16.77
C GLY A 3 -22.20 -23.79 -15.94
N GLY A 4 -22.10 -24.06 -14.64
CA GLY A 4 -21.11 -23.45 -13.77
C GLY A 4 -19.73 -23.96 -14.17
N VAL A 5 -19.00 -23.19 -14.97
CA VAL A 5 -17.59 -23.43 -15.22
C VAL A 5 -16.85 -22.97 -13.97
N ALA A 6 -16.39 -23.91 -13.15
CA ALA A 6 -15.49 -23.62 -12.05
C ALA A 6 -14.15 -23.13 -12.63
N GLU A 7 -13.55 -22.12 -11.99
CA GLU A 7 -12.24 -21.62 -12.39
C GLU A 7 -11.19 -22.72 -12.18
N PRO A 8 -10.35 -23.02 -13.19
CA PRO A 8 -9.36 -24.09 -13.06
C PRO A 8 -8.27 -23.70 -12.05
N HIS A 9 -8.21 -24.43 -10.94
CA HIS A 9 -7.15 -24.32 -9.95
C HIS A 9 -5.95 -25.21 -10.34
N VAL A 10 -5.03 -24.67 -11.13
CA VAL A 10 -3.73 -25.33 -11.36
C VAL A 10 -2.74 -24.82 -10.31
N PRO A 11 -2.12 -25.69 -9.49
CA PRO A 11 -1.11 -25.25 -8.55
C PRO A 11 0.15 -24.82 -9.32
N PHE A 12 0.37 -23.50 -9.41
CA PHE A 12 1.63 -22.94 -9.90
C PHE A 12 2.53 -22.66 -8.69
N SER A 13 3.78 -23.15 -8.73
CA SER A 13 4.76 -22.83 -7.70
C SER A 13 5.27 -21.41 -7.89
N ILE A 14 5.13 -20.55 -6.88
CA ILE A 14 5.72 -19.22 -6.89
C ILE A 14 7.25 -19.35 -6.91
N PRO A 15 7.95 -18.80 -7.93
CA PRO A 15 9.41 -18.89 -8.00
C PRO A 15 10.07 -18.05 -6.90
N THR A 16 11.18 -18.56 -6.37
CA THR A 16 12.05 -17.82 -5.46
C THR A 16 12.66 -16.62 -6.19
N ALA A 17 12.61 -15.44 -5.59
CA ALA A 17 13.25 -14.25 -6.12
C ALA A 17 14.77 -14.33 -5.92
N THR A 18 15.51 -14.02 -6.98
CA THR A 18 16.97 -13.86 -6.95
C THR A 18 17.31 -12.41 -6.59
N PRO A 19 18.31 -12.15 -5.73
CA PRO A 19 18.74 -10.79 -5.44
C PRO A 19 19.32 -10.13 -6.70
N LEU A 20 19.16 -8.82 -6.77
CA LEU A 20 19.81 -8.00 -7.79
C LEU A 20 21.33 -8.03 -7.59
N PRO A 21 22.11 -8.26 -8.65
CA PRO A 21 23.56 -8.14 -8.58
C PRO A 21 23.96 -6.73 -8.13
N ALA A 22 24.88 -6.62 -7.18
CA ALA A 22 25.28 -5.32 -6.62
C ALA A 22 25.78 -4.33 -7.68
N ALA A 23 26.45 -4.82 -8.74
CA ALA A 23 26.92 -4.02 -9.85
C ALA A 23 25.80 -3.46 -10.75
N GLU A 24 24.58 -3.98 -10.63
CA GLU A 24 23.41 -3.60 -11.45
C GLU A 24 22.44 -2.69 -10.69
N VAL A 25 22.69 -2.40 -9.41
CA VAL A 25 21.84 -1.49 -8.63
C VAL A 25 22.46 -0.11 -8.58
N THR A 26 21.87 0.80 -9.36
CA THR A 26 22.08 2.24 -9.21
C THR A 26 20.82 2.84 -8.59
N LEU A 27 20.91 3.30 -7.34
CA LEU A 27 19.79 4.00 -6.71
C LEU A 27 19.50 5.31 -7.44
N SER A 28 18.22 5.66 -7.58
CA SER A 28 17.86 6.98 -8.11
C SER A 28 18.30 8.08 -7.13
N SER A 29 18.57 9.28 -7.65
CA SER A 29 18.90 10.44 -6.81
C SER A 29 17.81 10.74 -5.77
N ASP A 30 16.56 10.47 -6.12
CA ASP A 30 15.41 10.67 -5.24
C ASP A 30 15.20 9.54 -4.24
N SER A 31 15.92 8.42 -4.32
CA SER A 31 15.72 7.31 -3.38
C SER A 31 15.98 7.71 -1.92
N SER A 32 16.76 8.77 -1.68
CA SER A 32 16.98 9.34 -0.36
C SER A 32 15.76 10.09 0.22
N ASN A 33 14.81 10.46 -0.64
CA ASN A 33 13.55 11.10 -0.27
C ASN A 33 12.47 10.09 0.18
N ILE A 34 12.70 8.79 -0.04
CA ILE A 34 11.80 7.72 0.41
C ILE A 34 11.89 7.59 1.92
N GLU A 35 10.73 7.57 2.56
CA GLU A 35 10.61 7.30 3.99
C GLU A 35 9.93 5.95 4.22
N ASN A 36 10.42 5.20 5.20
CA ASN A 36 9.93 3.87 5.56
C ASN A 36 9.37 3.90 6.99
N ILE A 37 8.21 3.26 7.17
CA ILE A 37 7.51 3.10 8.45
C ILE A 37 7.46 1.60 8.72
N ASN A 38 8.07 1.16 9.82
CA ASN A 38 8.23 -0.26 10.15
C ASN A 38 7.66 -0.58 11.54
N THR A 39 7.16 -1.80 11.71
CA THR A 39 6.64 -2.29 13.01
C THR A 39 7.72 -2.84 13.92
N ALA A 40 8.82 -3.34 13.37
CA ALA A 40 10.05 -3.55 14.13
C ALA A 40 10.68 -2.16 14.40
N GLY A 41 10.92 -1.83 15.67
CA GLY A 41 11.28 -0.46 16.07
C GLY A 41 12.51 0.12 15.34
N THR A 42 12.49 1.43 15.13
CA THR A 42 13.65 2.24 14.74
C THR A 42 14.69 2.22 15.87
N GLY A 43 15.56 1.22 15.82
CA GLY A 43 16.63 0.95 16.78
C GLY A 43 17.48 -0.19 16.23
N SER A 44 18.25 0.11 15.18
CA SER A 44 19.25 -0.76 14.54
C SER A 44 18.81 -2.15 14.05
N THR A 45 17.50 -2.48 14.03
CA THR A 45 17.02 -3.83 13.67
C THR A 45 15.86 -3.90 12.68
N SER A 46 15.21 -2.80 12.25
CA SER A 46 14.41 -2.86 11.01
C SER A 46 15.34 -2.71 9.81
N GLY A 47 15.97 -3.80 9.38
CA GLY A 47 16.88 -3.80 8.24
C GLY A 47 16.17 -3.85 6.88
N ILE A 48 14.85 -3.97 6.86
CA ILE A 48 14.08 -3.92 5.60
C ILE A 48 13.76 -2.49 5.19
N SER A 49 13.78 -2.21 3.89
CA SER A 49 13.34 -0.92 3.37
C SER A 49 12.86 -1.00 1.93
N ILE A 50 12.01 -0.04 1.56
CA ILE A 50 11.71 0.32 0.19
C ILE A 50 12.69 1.39 -0.26
N GLN A 51 13.21 1.20 -1.47
CA GLN A 51 14.12 2.11 -2.15
C GLN A 51 13.68 2.24 -3.61
N GLN A 52 14.33 3.13 -4.37
CA GLN A 52 14.11 3.28 -5.80
C GLN A 52 15.43 3.19 -6.54
N ARG A 53 15.46 2.42 -7.63
CA ARG A 53 16.60 2.33 -8.54
C ARG A 53 16.29 2.93 -9.90
N GLU A 54 17.33 3.29 -10.63
CA GLU A 54 17.26 3.52 -12.07
C GLU A 54 17.29 2.18 -12.82
N VAL A 55 16.52 2.09 -13.90
CA VAL A 55 16.47 0.96 -14.82
C VAL A 55 16.55 1.51 -16.23
N GLU A 56 17.51 1.01 -17.02
CA GLU A 56 17.54 1.28 -18.45
C GLU A 56 16.60 0.32 -19.17
N LYS A 57 15.67 0.86 -19.95
CA LYS A 57 14.81 0.09 -20.85
C LYS A 57 15.13 0.45 -22.29
N GLU A 58 15.00 -0.53 -23.16
CA GLU A 58 15.10 -0.35 -24.61
C GLU A 58 13.75 -0.73 -25.23
N PRO A 59 12.73 0.15 -25.14
CA PRO A 59 11.41 -0.16 -25.70
C PRO A 59 11.43 -0.34 -27.22
N PHE A 60 12.41 0.26 -27.90
CA PHE A 60 12.67 0.06 -29.33
C PHE A 60 14.18 -0.10 -29.56
N PRO A 61 14.62 -0.94 -30.52
CA PRO A 61 16.03 -1.10 -30.84
C PRO A 61 16.72 0.26 -31.09
N GLY A 62 17.81 0.52 -30.36
CA GLY A 62 18.59 1.75 -30.42
C GLY A 62 18.03 2.92 -29.61
N TYR A 63 16.86 2.79 -28.97
CA TYR A 63 16.25 3.83 -28.16
C TYR A 63 16.18 3.42 -26.69
N LYS A 64 17.14 3.93 -25.91
CA LYS A 64 17.26 3.65 -24.48
C LYS A 64 16.60 4.76 -23.66
N THR A 65 15.75 4.38 -22.72
CA THR A 65 15.14 5.26 -21.73
C THR A 65 15.60 4.87 -20.34
N LYS A 66 15.83 5.87 -19.49
CA LYS A 66 16.00 5.64 -18.06
C LYS A 66 14.66 5.82 -17.38
N GLU A 67 14.24 4.80 -16.65
CA GLU A 67 13.07 4.82 -15.79
C GLU A 67 13.48 4.50 -14.35
N THR A 68 12.57 4.74 -13.41
CA THR A 68 12.80 4.37 -12.02
C THR A 68 11.85 3.26 -11.60
N SER A 69 12.26 2.45 -10.63
CA SER A 69 11.42 1.38 -10.09
C SER A 69 11.70 1.17 -8.62
N PHE A 70 10.65 0.90 -7.85
CA PHE A 70 10.81 0.52 -6.45
C PHE A 70 11.48 -0.85 -6.32
N ILE A 71 12.32 -0.99 -5.30
CA ILE A 71 12.96 -2.23 -4.90
C ILE A 71 12.80 -2.42 -3.40
N PHE A 72 12.92 -3.67 -2.96
CA PHE A 72 12.92 -4.05 -1.57
C PHE A 72 14.32 -4.47 -1.13
N GLN A 73 14.79 -3.96 0.01
CA GLN A 73 16.02 -4.38 0.66
C GLN A 73 15.68 -5.23 1.89
N THR A 74 16.39 -6.35 2.07
CA THR A 74 16.36 -7.21 3.26
C THR A 74 17.32 -6.71 4.36
N PRO A 75 17.22 -7.22 5.61
CA PRO A 75 18.15 -6.82 6.67
C PRO A 75 19.61 -7.12 6.37
N GLY A 76 19.89 -8.17 5.58
CA GLY A 76 21.23 -8.52 5.12
C GLY A 76 21.76 -7.63 3.98
N GLY A 77 20.98 -6.65 3.51
CA GLY A 77 21.38 -5.74 2.43
C GLY A 77 21.08 -6.22 1.01
N ALA A 78 20.59 -7.45 0.83
CA ALA A 78 20.20 -7.94 -0.48
C ALA A 78 18.96 -7.20 -0.98
N GLN A 79 19.01 -6.75 -2.24
CA GLN A 79 17.98 -5.96 -2.90
C GLN A 79 17.23 -6.79 -3.94
N TYR A 80 15.92 -6.60 -4.05
CA TYR A 80 15.04 -7.39 -4.90
C TYR A 80 14.08 -6.48 -5.68
N THR A 81 13.83 -6.82 -6.94
CA THR A 81 12.72 -6.23 -7.69
C THR A 81 11.38 -6.65 -7.12
N LEU A 82 10.41 -5.73 -7.16
CA LEU A 82 9.02 -6.09 -6.89
C LEU A 82 8.44 -6.77 -8.14
N SER A 83 7.67 -7.84 -7.94
CA SER A 83 7.09 -8.60 -9.05
C SER A 83 5.67 -9.07 -8.74
N SER A 84 4.94 -9.49 -9.77
CA SER A 84 3.60 -10.05 -9.63
C SER A 84 3.51 -11.26 -8.69
N TYR A 85 4.62 -11.92 -8.40
CA TYR A 85 4.69 -13.04 -7.47
C TYR A 85 4.62 -12.65 -5.99
N SER A 86 4.98 -11.40 -5.68
CA SER A 86 4.90 -10.83 -4.33
C SER A 86 3.63 -9.98 -4.13
N ASP A 87 2.86 -9.77 -5.19
CA ASP A 87 1.68 -8.90 -5.23
C ASP A 87 0.39 -9.61 -4.79
N PRO A 88 -0.66 -8.85 -4.46
CA PRO A 88 -2.01 -9.38 -4.33
C PRO A 88 -2.49 -10.05 -5.62
N ILE A 89 -3.31 -11.10 -5.46
CA ILE A 89 -3.99 -11.74 -6.57
C ILE A 89 -5.23 -10.90 -6.88
N VAL A 90 -5.22 -10.25 -8.05
CA VAL A 90 -6.30 -9.37 -8.49
C VAL A 90 -7.31 -10.13 -9.35
N PRO A 91 -8.62 -9.78 -9.27
CA PRO A 91 -9.63 -10.44 -10.08
C PRO A 91 -9.47 -10.10 -11.56
N SER A 92 -9.74 -11.09 -12.42
CA SER A 92 -9.95 -10.84 -13.85
C SER A 92 -11.32 -10.20 -14.10
N TYR A 93 -11.43 -9.38 -15.14
CA TYR A 93 -12.70 -8.76 -15.53
C TYR A 93 -13.83 -9.79 -15.78
N SER A 94 -13.44 -10.97 -16.27
CA SER A 94 -14.33 -12.08 -16.57
C SER A 94 -14.69 -12.92 -15.35
N SER A 95 -13.99 -12.74 -14.22
CA SER A 95 -14.22 -13.56 -13.02
C SER A 95 -15.62 -13.32 -12.46
N PRO A 96 -16.41 -14.36 -12.15
CA PRO A 96 -17.68 -14.20 -11.45
C PRO A 96 -17.48 -13.70 -10.02
N ASP A 97 -16.35 -14.05 -9.38
CA ASP A 97 -15.98 -13.58 -8.05
C ASP A 97 -14.91 -12.49 -8.15
N TYR A 98 -15.24 -11.30 -7.67
CA TYR A 98 -14.33 -10.15 -7.65
C TYR A 98 -13.61 -10.01 -6.30
N LYS A 99 -13.94 -10.83 -5.30
CA LYS A 99 -13.29 -10.76 -4.00
C LYS A 99 -11.80 -11.07 -4.15
N ILE A 100 -10.95 -10.20 -3.60
CA ILE A 100 -9.52 -10.47 -3.51
C ILE A 100 -9.28 -11.48 -2.36
N PRO A 101 -8.42 -12.50 -2.54
CA PRO A 101 -8.11 -13.46 -1.48
C PRO A 101 -7.63 -12.80 -0.18
N ASP A 102 -7.97 -13.38 0.95
CA ASP A 102 -7.62 -12.86 2.28
C ASP A 102 -6.30 -13.44 2.82
N ARG A 103 -5.67 -14.39 2.11
CA ARG A 103 -4.44 -15.10 2.51
C ARG A 103 -3.46 -15.27 1.37
N TYR A 104 -2.17 -15.13 1.67
CA TYR A 104 -1.09 -15.24 0.70
C TYR A 104 0.09 -16.03 1.26
N ALA A 105 0.70 -16.85 0.40
CA ALA A 105 1.95 -17.54 0.70
C ALA A 105 3.15 -16.58 0.72
N GLY A 106 3.07 -15.51 -0.09
CA GLY A 106 4.17 -14.60 -0.40
C GLY A 106 5.24 -15.23 -1.30
N GLN A 107 6.12 -14.39 -1.85
CA GLN A 107 7.26 -14.82 -2.63
C GLN A 107 8.42 -15.17 -1.71
N ARG A 108 9.07 -16.32 -1.94
CA ARG A 108 10.32 -16.68 -1.25
C ARG A 108 11.47 -15.85 -1.79
N LEU A 109 12.38 -15.43 -0.91
CA LEU A 109 13.64 -14.78 -1.26
C LEU A 109 14.81 -15.78 -1.12
N ALA A 110 15.96 -15.44 -1.70
CA ALA A 110 17.12 -16.34 -1.74
C ALA A 110 17.69 -16.69 -0.35
N ASP A 111 17.47 -15.83 0.65
CA ASP A 111 17.88 -16.05 2.04
C ASP A 111 16.89 -16.95 2.83
N GLY A 112 15.83 -17.45 2.18
CA GLY A 112 14.78 -18.27 2.79
C GLY A 112 13.66 -17.47 3.44
N SER A 113 13.76 -16.13 3.48
CA SER A 113 12.67 -15.27 3.91
C SER A 113 11.53 -15.22 2.89
N ARG A 114 10.42 -14.59 3.26
CA ARG A 114 9.25 -14.38 2.38
C ARG A 114 8.79 -12.94 2.43
N ILE A 115 8.25 -12.47 1.31
CA ILE A 115 7.67 -11.13 1.19
C ILE A 115 6.28 -11.19 0.55
N PHE A 116 5.40 -10.32 1.03
CA PHE A 116 4.17 -9.94 0.36
C PHE A 116 4.07 -8.41 0.38
N ILE A 117 3.87 -7.80 -0.78
CA ILE A 117 3.96 -6.36 -0.97
C ILE A 117 2.89 -5.90 -1.96
N CYS A 118 2.17 -4.85 -1.61
CA CYS A 118 1.31 -4.15 -2.55
C CYS A 118 1.94 -2.82 -2.98
N CYS A 119 1.96 -2.51 -4.26
CA CYS A 119 1.85 -3.46 -5.37
C CYS A 119 2.90 -3.08 -6.41
N SER A 120 3.55 -4.06 -7.02
CA SER A 120 4.40 -3.83 -8.18
C SER A 120 3.58 -3.31 -9.35
N ASP A 121 4.25 -2.71 -10.33
CA ASP A 121 3.59 -2.20 -11.54
C ASP A 121 2.86 -3.32 -12.31
N SER A 122 3.31 -4.57 -12.17
CA SER A 122 2.69 -5.73 -12.83
C SER A 122 1.43 -6.25 -12.13
N GLY A 123 1.25 -5.95 -10.85
CA GLY A 123 0.04 -6.29 -10.08
C GLY A 123 -1.01 -5.17 -10.05
N ALA A 124 -0.65 -3.97 -10.51
CA ALA A 124 -1.54 -2.82 -10.54
C ALA A 124 -2.63 -2.97 -11.64
N THR A 125 -3.89 -2.72 -11.28
CA THR A 125 -5.02 -2.82 -12.22
C THR A 125 -6.09 -1.77 -11.96
N SER A 126 -6.80 -1.35 -13.01
CA SER A 126 -7.96 -0.46 -12.91
C SER A 126 -9.17 -1.13 -12.26
N TYR A 127 -9.24 -2.46 -12.22
CA TYR A 127 -10.32 -3.19 -11.57
C TYR A 127 -10.20 -3.21 -10.05
N ALA A 128 -9.03 -2.88 -9.50
CA ALA A 128 -8.78 -2.83 -8.07
C ALA A 128 -7.90 -1.62 -7.77
N GLU A 129 -8.52 -0.43 -7.63
CA GLU A 129 -7.83 0.85 -7.45
C GLU A 129 -6.78 0.83 -6.31
N ILE A 130 -7.00 0.02 -5.27
CA ILE A 130 -6.07 -0.13 -4.15
C ILE A 130 -4.65 -0.58 -4.58
N THR A 131 -4.54 -1.25 -5.73
CA THR A 131 -3.27 -1.75 -6.27
C THR A 131 -2.46 -0.69 -7.00
N LYS A 132 -3.02 0.50 -7.26
CA LYS A 132 -2.35 1.62 -7.95
C LYS A 132 -1.54 2.47 -6.99
N GLN A 133 -0.47 1.89 -6.46
CA GLN A 133 0.38 2.53 -5.46
C GLN A 133 1.62 3.15 -6.14
N ASP A 134 1.43 4.28 -6.81
CA ASP A 134 2.49 4.87 -7.65
C ASP A 134 3.62 5.52 -6.83
N TYR A 135 3.32 5.97 -5.61
CA TYR A 135 4.26 6.73 -4.76
C TYR A 135 4.69 6.00 -3.50
N MET A 136 4.11 4.84 -3.20
CA MET A 136 4.47 4.06 -2.03
C MET A 136 4.27 2.56 -2.28
N LYS A 137 4.81 1.75 -1.37
CA LYS A 137 4.56 0.32 -1.27
C LYS A 137 4.35 -0.05 0.19
N PHE A 138 3.54 -1.05 0.44
CA PHE A 138 3.31 -1.56 1.79
C PHE A 138 3.19 -3.07 1.77
N GLY A 139 3.58 -3.70 2.87
CA GLY A 139 3.69 -5.14 2.88
C GLY A 139 4.18 -5.68 4.20
N ALA A 140 4.50 -6.96 4.17
CA ALA A 140 5.13 -7.63 5.27
C ALA A 140 6.23 -8.56 4.78
N TRP A 141 7.23 -8.72 5.62
CA TRP A 141 8.34 -9.63 5.45
C TRP A 141 8.36 -10.62 6.61
N ILE A 142 8.60 -11.88 6.30
CA ILE A 142 8.82 -12.95 7.28
C ILE A 142 10.24 -13.48 7.07
N GLY A 143 11.11 -13.27 8.05
CA GLY A 143 12.49 -13.71 8.06
C GLY A 143 12.66 -15.23 8.07
N PRO A 144 13.88 -15.72 7.76
CA PRO A 144 14.14 -17.15 7.72
C PRO A 144 13.96 -17.83 9.08
N ASN A 145 14.05 -17.09 10.19
CA ASN A 145 13.81 -17.60 11.54
C ASN A 145 12.42 -17.22 12.08
N GLY A 146 11.52 -16.71 11.23
CA GLY A 146 10.17 -16.32 11.61
C GLY A 146 10.05 -14.91 12.18
N GLU A 147 11.09 -14.07 12.07
CA GLU A 147 10.99 -12.64 12.36
C GLU A 147 9.93 -12.00 11.47
N ILE A 148 9.18 -11.04 11.98
CA ILE A 148 8.13 -10.36 11.22
C ILE A 148 8.41 -8.87 11.25
N ASP A 149 8.38 -8.25 10.07
CA ASP A 149 8.32 -6.80 9.98
C ASP A 149 7.33 -6.37 8.89
N LEU A 150 6.35 -5.57 9.29
CA LEU A 150 5.38 -4.94 8.42
C LEU A 150 5.82 -3.51 8.12
N PHE A 151 5.69 -3.10 6.86
CA PHE A 151 6.26 -1.84 6.40
C PHE A 151 5.34 -1.09 5.43
N ALA A 152 5.41 0.24 5.47
CA ALA A 152 4.90 1.13 4.44
C ALA A 152 6.02 2.12 4.10
N GLY A 153 6.41 2.19 2.83
CA GLY A 153 7.52 3.02 2.39
C GLY A 153 7.26 3.65 1.04
N GLY A 154 7.64 4.92 0.87
CA GLY A 154 7.37 5.66 -0.35
C GLY A 154 7.83 7.11 -0.28
N PHE A 155 7.45 7.91 -1.27
CA PHE A 155 7.67 9.35 -1.32
C PHE A 155 6.56 10.08 -0.54
N PRO A 156 6.87 10.66 0.63
CA PRO A 156 5.91 11.51 1.31
C PRO A 156 5.47 12.68 0.42
N VAL A 157 4.29 13.22 0.69
CA VAL A 157 3.85 14.48 0.08
C VAL A 157 4.93 15.56 0.28
N GLY A 158 5.15 16.38 -0.75
CA GLY A 158 6.22 17.38 -0.77
C GLY A 158 7.63 16.83 -1.01
N LYS A 159 7.80 15.51 -1.13
CA LYS A 159 9.07 14.83 -1.44
C LYS A 159 9.03 13.98 -2.70
N THR A 160 7.96 14.08 -3.49
CA THR A 160 7.84 13.33 -4.75
C THR A 160 8.77 13.89 -5.82
N PRO A 161 9.41 13.03 -6.63
CA PRO A 161 10.19 13.46 -7.78
C PRO A 161 9.39 14.35 -8.73
N LYS A 162 10.04 15.39 -9.23
CA LYS A 162 9.48 16.23 -10.29
C LYS A 162 9.52 15.45 -11.61
N PRO A 163 8.50 15.56 -12.48
CA PRO A 163 8.61 15.06 -13.84
C PRO A 163 9.81 15.69 -14.54
N ALA A 164 10.54 14.91 -15.33
CA ALA A 164 11.76 15.35 -16.03
C ALA A 164 11.56 16.61 -16.92
N TYR A 165 10.32 16.91 -17.32
CA TYR A 165 9.94 18.03 -18.19
C TYR A 165 8.95 19.01 -17.53
N SER A 166 9.05 19.23 -16.22
CA SER A 166 8.25 20.24 -15.53
C SER A 166 9.04 21.54 -15.34
N TRP A 167 8.46 22.65 -15.83
CA TRP A 167 9.02 24.00 -15.75
C TRP A 167 8.43 24.84 -14.60
N GLY A 168 7.57 24.25 -13.76
CA GLY A 168 6.95 24.94 -12.63
C GLY A 168 7.89 25.11 -11.43
N ASP A 169 7.55 26.00 -10.50
CA ASP A 169 8.32 26.23 -9.27
C ASP A 169 8.39 24.98 -8.39
N ASP A 170 9.54 24.78 -7.74
CA ASP A 170 9.80 23.66 -6.82
C ASP A 170 9.16 23.85 -5.44
N THR A 171 8.02 24.56 -5.37
CA THR A 171 7.34 24.78 -4.10
C THR A 171 6.84 23.44 -3.58
N PRO A 172 7.38 22.93 -2.46
CA PRO A 172 6.95 21.64 -1.94
C PRO A 172 5.47 21.72 -1.57
N GLU A 173 4.74 20.68 -1.90
CA GLU A 173 3.35 20.59 -1.50
C GLU A 173 3.27 20.59 0.03
N THR A 174 2.54 21.56 0.57
CA THR A 174 2.29 21.70 2.01
C THR A 174 0.94 21.07 2.35
N THR A 175 0.65 20.92 3.64
CA THR A 175 -0.64 20.40 4.09
C THR A 175 -1.77 21.21 3.45
N GLY A 176 -2.55 20.55 2.58
CA GLY A 176 -3.69 21.16 1.91
C GLY A 176 -4.83 21.50 2.89
N LYS A 177 -5.90 22.10 2.38
CA LYS A 177 -7.16 22.27 3.11
C LYS A 177 -8.16 21.20 2.68
N GLY A 178 -9.30 21.17 3.36
CA GLY A 178 -10.40 20.28 3.01
C GLY A 178 -10.21 18.84 3.45
N LYS A 179 -10.78 17.91 2.68
CA LYS A 179 -10.98 16.53 3.11
C LYS A 179 -10.62 15.55 2.00
N ILE A 180 -9.98 14.46 2.37
CA ILE A 180 -9.69 13.33 1.48
C ILE A 180 -10.19 12.06 2.15
N THR A 181 -10.98 11.28 1.43
CA THR A 181 -11.31 9.91 1.81
C THR A 181 -10.43 8.97 1.00
N TYR A 182 -9.73 8.09 1.69
CA TYR A 182 -8.85 7.08 1.12
C TYR A 182 -9.53 5.73 1.20
N GLN A 183 -9.45 4.98 0.10
CA GLN A 183 -9.68 3.55 0.12
C GLN A 183 -8.39 2.87 0.57
N VAL A 184 -8.45 2.08 1.64
CA VAL A 184 -7.27 1.47 2.26
C VAL A 184 -7.38 -0.05 2.31
N TRP A 185 -6.25 -0.72 2.51
CA TRP A 185 -6.18 -2.16 2.71
C TRP A 185 -5.07 -2.50 3.71
N GLY A 186 -5.42 -3.33 4.69
CA GLY A 186 -4.54 -3.73 5.77
C GLY A 186 -3.90 -5.09 5.51
N ILE A 187 -2.64 -5.24 5.94
CA ILE A 187 -1.86 -6.47 5.89
C ILE A 187 -1.38 -6.81 7.31
N ARG A 188 -1.55 -8.08 7.70
CA ARG A 188 -1.07 -8.70 8.93
C ARG A 188 -0.21 -9.92 8.59
N VAL A 189 0.54 -10.39 9.57
CA VAL A 189 1.07 -11.76 9.57
C VAL A 189 0.42 -12.52 10.71
N LYS A 190 -0.20 -13.65 10.37
CA LYS A 190 -0.89 -14.53 11.32
C LYS A 190 -0.59 -15.97 10.98
N ASP A 191 -0.19 -16.76 11.98
CA ASP A 191 0.12 -18.19 11.82
C ASP A 191 1.14 -18.47 10.69
N GLY A 192 2.13 -17.56 10.53
CA GLY A 192 3.15 -17.65 9.49
C GLY A 192 2.66 -17.40 8.06
N GLN A 193 1.44 -16.86 7.89
CA GLN A 193 0.86 -16.46 6.62
C GLN A 193 0.66 -14.95 6.56
N PHE A 194 0.76 -14.39 5.36
CA PHE A 194 0.33 -13.03 5.09
C PHE A 194 -1.19 -13.05 4.96
N VAL A 195 -1.88 -12.22 5.73
CA VAL A 195 -3.34 -12.13 5.72
C VAL A 195 -3.77 -10.69 5.59
N THR A 196 -4.90 -10.47 4.93
CA THR A 196 -5.28 -9.13 4.48
C THR A 196 -6.71 -8.79 4.81
N SER A 197 -6.98 -7.52 5.05
CA SER A 197 -8.33 -7.03 5.34
C SER A 197 -9.29 -7.34 4.18
N SER A 198 -10.58 -7.37 4.46
CA SER A 198 -11.61 -7.61 3.45
C SER A 198 -11.52 -6.61 2.31
N TYR A 199 -11.48 -7.11 1.09
CA TYR A 199 -11.54 -6.27 -0.10
C TYR A 199 -12.29 -6.94 -1.24
N THR A 200 -13.33 -6.27 -1.72
CA THR A 200 -14.06 -6.64 -2.93
C THR A 200 -14.26 -5.36 -3.73
N PRO A 201 -13.50 -5.16 -4.82
CA PRO A 201 -13.65 -3.99 -5.66
C PRO A 201 -15.01 -3.99 -6.39
N PRO A 202 -15.48 -2.81 -6.80
CA PRO A 202 -16.66 -2.71 -7.66
C PRO A 202 -16.44 -3.40 -9.02
N LYS A 203 -17.40 -4.22 -9.42
CA LYS A 203 -17.49 -4.87 -10.74
C LYS A 203 -18.52 -4.16 -11.58
N GLY A 204 -18.06 -3.43 -12.59
CA GLY A 204 -18.90 -2.61 -13.46
C GLY A 204 -18.46 -1.16 -13.41
N SER A 205 -19.37 -0.24 -13.69
CA SER A 205 -19.08 1.19 -13.71
C SER A 205 -20.22 1.99 -13.10
N SER A 206 -19.93 3.22 -12.68
CA SER A 206 -20.97 4.17 -12.25
C SER A 206 -21.98 4.47 -13.37
N PHE A 207 -21.59 4.33 -14.64
CA PHE A 207 -22.47 4.57 -15.79
C PHE A 207 -23.42 3.40 -16.09
N THR A 208 -22.94 2.17 -15.93
CA THR A 208 -23.69 0.94 -16.27
C THR A 208 -24.26 0.22 -15.05
N GLY A 209 -23.96 0.71 -13.85
CA GLY A 209 -24.23 0.04 -12.59
C GLY A 209 -23.14 -0.96 -12.20
N TYR A 210 -23.07 -1.23 -10.89
CA TYR A 210 -22.24 -2.28 -10.32
C TYR A 210 -23.04 -3.59 -10.20
N THR A 211 -22.38 -4.69 -10.50
CA THR A 211 -22.95 -6.05 -10.53
C THR A 211 -22.65 -6.85 -9.27
N ASN A 212 -21.86 -6.29 -8.36
CA ASN A 212 -21.57 -6.84 -7.05
C ASN A 212 -21.71 -5.74 -5.98
N THR A 213 -21.72 -6.14 -4.71
CA THR A 213 -21.62 -5.24 -3.57
C THR A 213 -20.15 -5.10 -3.19
N PRO A 214 -19.54 -3.91 -3.35
CA PRO A 214 -18.16 -3.71 -2.96
C PRO A 214 -17.99 -3.81 -1.44
N VAL A 215 -16.83 -4.32 -1.01
CA VAL A 215 -16.40 -4.31 0.39
C VAL A 215 -15.09 -3.55 0.44
N LEU A 216 -15.14 -2.33 0.96
CA LEU A 216 -14.03 -1.38 0.93
C LEU A 216 -13.80 -0.83 2.34
N SER A 217 -12.54 -0.70 2.72
CA SER A 217 -12.13 -0.02 3.94
C SER A 217 -11.83 1.44 3.65
N PHE A 218 -12.27 2.34 4.51
CA PHE A 218 -12.10 3.78 4.30
C PHE A 218 -11.46 4.45 5.50
N ILE A 219 -10.55 5.38 5.22
CA ILE A 219 -9.98 6.32 6.17
C ILE A 219 -10.16 7.73 5.60
N THR A 220 -10.71 8.64 6.38
CA THR A 220 -10.89 10.04 5.98
C THR A 220 -9.99 10.94 6.79
N ALA A 221 -9.18 11.73 6.09
CA ALA A 221 -8.37 12.80 6.64
C ALA A 221 -9.07 14.14 6.37
N ASN A 222 -9.38 14.88 7.43
CA ASN A 222 -9.87 16.25 7.35
C ASN A 222 -8.76 17.20 7.81
N PHE A 223 -8.21 17.96 6.87
CA PHE A 223 -7.11 18.90 7.11
C PHE A 223 -7.58 20.23 7.70
N ASN A 224 -8.89 20.55 7.65
CA ASN A 224 -9.44 21.72 8.34
C ASN A 224 -9.49 21.51 9.86
N SER A 225 -9.79 20.28 10.29
CA SER A 225 -9.83 19.89 11.72
C SER A 225 -8.57 19.18 12.20
N ASN A 226 -7.66 18.83 11.30
CA ASN A 226 -6.49 18.00 11.56
C ASN A 226 -6.85 16.66 12.20
N LYS A 227 -7.97 16.06 11.76
CA LYS A 227 -8.49 14.80 12.28
C LYS A 227 -8.53 13.72 11.22
N LEU A 228 -8.33 12.48 11.66
CA LEU A 228 -8.40 11.29 10.83
C LEU A 228 -9.21 10.21 11.55
N ALA A 229 -10.14 9.60 10.82
CA ALA A 229 -10.96 8.49 11.32
C ALA A 229 -11.31 7.51 10.20
N GLY A 230 -11.63 6.28 10.56
CA GLY A 230 -12.00 5.24 9.62
C GLY A 230 -11.95 3.83 10.19
N GLU A 231 -12.16 2.85 9.32
CA GLU A 231 -12.13 1.44 9.69
C GLU A 231 -11.50 0.60 8.59
N ILE A 232 -10.58 -0.29 9.00
CA ILE A 232 -10.04 -1.37 8.18
C ILE A 232 -10.85 -2.63 8.49
N LEU A 233 -11.62 -3.09 7.52
CA LEU A 233 -12.59 -4.17 7.69
C LEU A 233 -11.90 -5.53 7.79
N GLY A 234 -12.11 -6.23 8.91
CA GLY A 234 -11.57 -7.56 9.13
C GLY A 234 -12.29 -8.68 8.36
N ASN A 235 -11.81 -9.91 8.54
CA ASN A 235 -12.42 -11.17 8.09
C ASN A 235 -11.91 -12.32 8.97
N SER A 236 -12.27 -13.57 8.65
CA SER A 236 -11.82 -14.74 9.41
C SER A 236 -10.29 -14.90 9.48
N ASP A 237 -9.58 -14.42 8.46
CA ASP A 237 -8.16 -14.66 8.28
C ASP A 237 -7.35 -13.53 8.90
N TYR A 238 -7.64 -12.29 8.48
CA TYR A 238 -7.11 -11.07 9.06
C TYR A 238 -7.47 -10.91 10.54
N GLY A 239 -8.60 -11.47 10.97
CA GLY A 239 -9.14 -11.30 12.31
C GLY A 239 -9.98 -10.03 12.44
N PRO A 240 -10.08 -9.44 13.65
CA PRO A 240 -10.98 -8.32 13.90
C PRO A 240 -10.60 -7.09 13.08
N SER A 241 -11.61 -6.30 12.71
CA SER A 241 -11.44 -4.97 12.12
C SER A 241 -10.56 -4.08 12.99
N VAL A 242 -10.00 -3.04 12.38
CA VAL A 242 -9.25 -2.01 13.08
C VAL A 242 -9.98 -0.68 12.94
N LYS A 243 -10.43 -0.13 14.06
CA LYS A 243 -11.18 1.13 14.11
C LYS A 243 -10.28 2.28 14.58
N ILE A 244 -10.31 3.38 13.85
CA ILE A 244 -9.63 4.64 14.18
C ILE A 244 -10.71 5.70 14.37
N GLU A 245 -10.86 6.20 15.59
CA GLU A 245 -11.97 7.13 15.90
C GLU A 245 -11.56 8.60 15.81
N ASN A 246 -10.36 8.95 16.27
CA ASN A 246 -9.95 10.35 16.42
C ASN A 246 -8.43 10.53 16.39
N ALA A 247 -7.78 10.05 15.33
CA ALA A 247 -6.37 10.30 15.11
C ALA A 247 -6.11 11.78 14.77
N THR A 248 -4.90 12.25 15.06
CA THR A 248 -4.49 13.63 14.85
C THR A 248 -3.53 13.71 13.68
N ILE A 249 -3.77 14.67 12.79
CA ILE A 249 -2.89 15.02 11.69
C ILE A 249 -1.94 16.13 12.16
N THR A 250 -0.65 15.97 11.92
CA THR A 250 0.38 16.98 12.19
C THR A 250 1.23 17.13 10.94
N GLY A 251 1.01 18.22 10.19
CA GLY A 251 1.66 18.44 8.91
C GLY A 251 1.24 17.38 7.89
N LEU A 252 2.20 16.57 7.43
CA LEU A 252 2.00 15.50 6.45
C LEU A 252 2.08 14.09 7.09
N THR A 253 1.99 14.05 8.41
CA THR A 253 1.99 12.83 9.22
C THR A 253 0.73 12.76 10.06
N PHE A 254 0.41 11.57 10.54
CA PHE A 254 -0.69 11.39 11.48
C PHE A 254 -0.35 10.31 12.51
N SER A 255 -0.93 10.45 13.69
CA SER A 255 -0.79 9.48 14.77
C SER A 255 -2.01 9.49 15.68
N GLY A 256 -2.17 8.44 16.47
CA GLY A 256 -3.27 8.34 17.42
C GLY A 256 -3.45 6.92 17.95
N ASP A 257 -4.66 6.66 18.42
CA ASP A 257 -5.07 5.35 18.90
C ASP A 257 -5.98 4.66 17.89
N ALA A 258 -5.90 3.33 17.86
CA ALA A 258 -6.80 2.46 17.15
C ALA A 258 -7.25 1.31 18.05
N THR A 259 -8.35 0.66 17.71
CA THR A 259 -8.86 -0.51 18.46
C THR A 259 -9.09 -1.69 17.54
N SER A 260 -8.77 -2.90 18.01
CA SER A 260 -9.01 -4.14 17.28
C SER A 260 -9.18 -5.31 18.25
N GLY A 261 -10.29 -6.03 18.18
CA GLY A 261 -10.55 -7.19 19.05
C GLY A 261 -10.52 -6.86 20.56
N GLY A 262 -10.92 -5.65 20.95
CA GLY A 262 -10.85 -5.17 22.33
C GLY A 262 -9.45 -4.80 22.82
N LYS A 263 -8.46 -4.71 21.92
CA LYS A 263 -7.11 -4.23 22.22
C LYS A 263 -6.90 -2.84 21.65
N ASN A 264 -6.16 -2.01 22.39
CA ASN A 264 -5.74 -0.70 21.95
C ASN A 264 -4.38 -0.82 21.25
N GLY A 265 -4.24 -0.16 20.11
CA GLY A 265 -3.01 -0.07 19.34
C GLY A 265 -2.64 1.37 19.03
N LYS A 266 -1.36 1.60 18.74
CA LYS A 266 -0.81 2.91 18.38
C LYS A 266 -0.72 3.04 16.87
N LEU A 267 -1.40 4.04 16.33
CA LEU A 267 -1.38 4.41 14.91
C LEU A 267 -0.26 5.40 14.66
N GLU A 268 0.52 5.14 13.62
CA GLU A 268 1.49 6.06 13.03
C GLU A 268 1.43 5.97 11.52
N GLY A 269 1.42 7.09 10.81
CA GLY A 269 1.43 7.07 9.36
C GLY A 269 1.74 8.41 8.71
N LYS A 270 1.76 8.37 7.38
CA LYS A 270 2.12 9.48 6.49
C LYS A 270 1.22 9.52 5.27
N PHE A 271 1.15 10.70 4.68
CA PHE A 271 0.57 10.87 3.35
C PHE A 271 1.68 10.80 2.30
N PHE A 272 1.42 10.12 1.19
CA PHE A 272 2.37 9.87 0.12
C PHE A 272 1.83 10.40 -1.22
N GLY A 273 2.73 10.70 -2.14
CA GLY A 273 2.36 11.17 -3.48
C GLY A 273 2.02 12.66 -3.53
N LYS A 274 1.00 13.03 -4.31
CA LYS A 274 0.65 14.41 -4.66
C LYS A 274 -0.82 14.67 -4.35
N PHE A 275 -1.15 15.64 -3.48
CA PHE A 275 -2.55 15.98 -3.16
C PHE A 275 -3.23 16.72 -4.31
N ASN A 276 -2.52 17.69 -4.91
CA ASN A 276 -3.01 18.58 -5.96
C ASN A 276 -3.11 17.93 -7.35
N SER A 277 -2.80 16.64 -7.49
CA SER A 277 -2.97 15.94 -8.75
C SER A 277 -4.45 15.83 -9.13
N SER A 278 -4.74 15.92 -10.42
CA SER A 278 -6.07 15.61 -10.97
C SER A 278 -6.40 14.11 -10.93
N TYR A 279 -5.40 13.25 -10.67
CA TYR A 279 -5.58 11.81 -10.57
C TYR A 279 -5.68 11.39 -9.10
N ASP A 280 -6.71 10.61 -8.77
CA ASP A 280 -6.93 10.14 -7.40
C ASP A 280 -5.85 9.12 -6.95
N SER A 281 -5.29 8.34 -7.88
CA SER A 281 -4.21 7.37 -7.58
C SER A 281 -2.89 8.04 -7.18
N ASP A 282 -2.70 9.31 -7.56
CA ASP A 282 -1.49 10.05 -7.20
C ASP A 282 -1.46 10.46 -5.72
N THR A 283 -2.60 10.42 -5.04
CA THR A 283 -2.71 10.76 -3.63
C THR A 283 -2.84 9.49 -2.81
N SER A 284 -1.86 9.19 -1.97
CA SER A 284 -1.81 7.93 -1.20
C SER A 284 -1.69 8.17 0.31
N ILE A 285 -2.02 7.14 1.09
CA ILE A 285 -1.88 7.10 2.54
C ILE A 285 -1.26 5.78 2.96
N GLY A 286 -0.39 5.80 3.96
CA GLY A 286 0.18 4.58 4.51
C GLY A 286 0.54 4.73 5.98
N GLY A 287 0.51 3.63 6.72
CA GLY A 287 0.83 3.65 8.14
C GLY A 287 0.81 2.27 8.78
N LYS A 288 1.24 2.23 10.03
CA LYS A 288 1.26 1.04 10.88
C LYS A 288 0.38 1.24 12.11
N ILE A 289 -0.10 0.13 12.64
CA ILE A 289 -0.78 0.07 13.93
C ILE A 289 -0.14 -1.06 14.73
N THR A 290 0.45 -0.73 15.86
CA THR A 290 1.14 -1.69 16.74
C THR A 290 0.34 -1.91 18.02
N PHE A 291 0.15 -3.17 18.41
CA PHE A 291 -0.64 -3.57 19.58
C PHE A 291 0.28 -4.19 20.64
N ASP A 292 0.63 -3.41 21.65
CA ASP A 292 1.47 -3.87 22.75
C ASP A 292 0.83 -5.08 23.46
N GLY A 293 1.63 -6.13 23.66
CA GLY A 293 1.15 -7.39 24.24
C GLY A 293 0.24 -8.24 23.35
N ALA A 294 -0.06 -7.79 22.12
CA ALA A 294 -0.87 -8.52 21.14
C ALA A 294 -0.34 -8.33 19.71
N ARG A 295 0.99 -8.50 19.53
CA ARG A 295 1.70 -8.20 18.27
C ARG A 295 1.20 -8.99 17.04
N SER A 296 0.45 -10.07 17.22
CA SER A 296 -0.25 -10.75 16.11
C SER A 296 -1.37 -9.91 15.49
N LEU A 297 -1.79 -8.82 16.15
CA LEU A 297 -2.73 -7.83 15.64
C LEU A 297 -2.05 -6.67 14.92
N ASP A 298 -0.71 -6.56 15.01
CA ASP A 298 0.05 -5.53 14.31
C ASP A 298 -0.29 -5.56 12.83
N THR A 299 -0.63 -4.41 12.29
CA THR A 299 -0.99 -4.28 10.88
C THR A 299 -0.27 -3.11 10.27
N VAL A 300 0.06 -3.25 9.00
CA VAL A 300 0.33 -2.11 8.14
C VAL A 300 -0.85 -1.89 7.20
N PHE A 301 -1.00 -0.70 6.67
CA PHE A 301 -1.95 -0.40 5.61
C PHE A 301 -1.37 0.58 4.61
N GLY A 302 -1.88 0.49 3.39
CA GLY A 302 -1.69 1.46 2.33
C GLY A 302 -3.02 1.74 1.64
N GLY A 303 -3.09 2.84 0.90
CA GLY A 303 -4.32 3.24 0.24
C GLY A 303 -4.15 4.39 -0.73
N VAL A 304 -5.11 4.52 -1.62
CA VAL A 304 -5.22 5.60 -2.60
C VAL A 304 -6.41 6.48 -2.27
N SER A 305 -6.40 7.73 -2.73
CA SER A 305 -7.57 8.58 -2.55
C SER A 305 -8.75 8.00 -3.33
N TYR A 306 -9.89 7.93 -2.65
CA TYR A 306 -11.16 7.55 -3.22
C TYR A 306 -11.91 8.79 -3.70
N LYS A 307 -11.89 9.87 -2.90
CA LYS A 307 -12.46 11.15 -3.29
C LYS A 307 -11.78 12.29 -2.52
N LYS A 308 -11.64 13.43 -3.18
CA LYS A 308 -11.00 14.64 -2.67
C LYS A 308 -11.94 15.84 -2.76
N GLU A 309 -11.99 16.62 -1.69
CA GLU A 309 -12.67 17.93 -1.64
C GLU A 309 -11.73 18.92 -0.95
N LEU A 310 -10.69 19.37 -1.69
CA LEU A 310 -9.60 20.18 -1.14
C LEU A 310 -9.96 21.67 -0.95
N GLU A 311 -11.00 22.14 -1.64
CA GLU A 311 -11.46 23.53 -1.58
C GLU A 311 -12.50 23.78 -0.46
N ASN A 312 -13.11 22.71 0.07
CA ASN A 312 -14.08 22.82 1.15
C ASN A 312 -13.37 23.17 2.47
N THR A 313 -13.61 24.37 2.99
CA THR A 313 -12.94 24.85 4.22
C THR A 313 -13.84 24.87 5.46
N THR A 314 -15.13 24.54 5.30
CA THR A 314 -16.12 24.64 6.38
C THR A 314 -16.38 23.33 7.07
N ASP A 315 -16.29 22.20 6.35
CA ASP A 315 -16.46 20.88 6.94
C ASP A 315 -15.27 20.51 7.83
N ARG A 316 -15.57 20.11 9.06
CA ARG A 316 -14.59 19.71 10.09
C ARG A 316 -14.72 18.24 10.49
N GLU A 317 -15.72 17.54 9.96
CA GLU A 317 -16.02 16.14 10.29
C GLU A 317 -15.17 15.18 9.47
N THR A 318 -15.02 13.95 9.97
CA THR A 318 -14.30 12.85 9.31
C THR A 318 -15.25 11.87 8.60
N THR A 319 -16.48 12.30 8.31
CA THR A 319 -17.43 11.53 7.50
C THR A 319 -16.86 11.26 6.11
N HIS A 320 -17.01 10.02 5.63
CA HIS A 320 -16.48 9.58 4.34
C HIS A 320 -17.14 10.33 3.18
N LEU A 321 -16.30 10.74 2.22
CA LEU A 321 -16.74 11.24 0.93
C LEU A 321 -17.13 10.05 0.03
N THR A 322 -18.22 10.19 -0.72
CA THR A 322 -18.76 9.13 -1.61
C THR A 322 -18.67 9.51 -3.09
N LYS A 323 -18.46 8.52 -3.98
CA LYS A 323 -18.56 8.64 -5.45
C LYS A 323 -19.99 8.42 -5.90
#